data_AF-A0A932H4D1-F1
#
_entry.id   AF-A0A932H4D1-F1
#
_cell.length_a   1.000
_cell.length_b   1.000
_cell.length_c   1.000
_cell.angle_alpha   90.00
_cell.angle_beta   90.00
_cell.angle_gamma   90.00
#
_symmetry.space_group_name_H-M   'P 1'
#
loop_
_entity.id
_entity.type
_entity.pdbx_description
1 polymer ?
#
loop_
_entity_poly.entity_id
_entity_poly.type
_entity_poly.pdbx_seq_one_letter_code
_entity_poly.pdbx_strand_id
1 'polypeptide(L)'
;MNKNLIKVGNVAGPLLAYEVLTAFFLEATFLGVMLFGMNRVPGWMHVTSAVLVAAGTSLSAFWILKHDADAELKGIDALAPDAPPVAPVFFAFRVMVGIVAGVLRTAEAVGTISGAKLGASLTGYLLTYTLMLVAYMVVLTHLAGKGSAREDPRAAVMAGEMAR
;
A
#
# COMPACT_ATOMS: atom_id res chain seq x y z
N MET A 1 -10.14 -28.59 10.99
CA MET A 1 -9.87 -27.35 10.22
C MET A 1 -10.20 -27.60 8.75
N ASN A 2 -11.22 -26.91 8.20
CA ASN A 2 -11.77 -27.18 6.87
C ASN A 2 -10.79 -26.76 5.77
N LYS A 3 -10.25 -27.74 5.02
CA LYS A 3 -9.25 -27.52 3.95
C LYS A 3 -9.72 -26.59 2.84
N ASN A 4 -11.04 -26.36 2.71
CA ASN A 4 -11.59 -25.44 1.73
C ASN A 4 -11.45 -23.96 2.15
N LEU A 5 -11.39 -23.67 3.45
CA LEU A 5 -11.25 -22.29 3.97
C LEU A 5 -9.87 -21.70 3.67
N ILE A 6 -8.83 -22.53 3.77
CA ILE A 6 -7.43 -22.16 3.45
C ILE A 6 -7.26 -21.95 1.94
N LYS A 7 -7.99 -22.72 1.10
CA LYS A 7 -7.98 -22.55 -0.36
C LYS A 7 -8.64 -21.25 -0.81
N VAL A 8 -9.72 -20.82 -0.16
CA VAL A 8 -10.39 -19.55 -0.45
C VAL A 8 -9.50 -18.37 -0.01
N GLY A 9 -8.91 -18.42 1.19
CA GLY A 9 -8.03 -17.35 1.69
C GLY A 9 -6.77 -17.12 0.84
N ASN A 10 -6.17 -18.18 0.29
CA ASN A 10 -4.96 -18.07 -0.53
C ASN A 10 -5.20 -17.47 -1.93
N VAL A 11 -6.47 -17.42 -2.37
CA VAL A 11 -6.87 -16.84 -3.66
C VAL A 11 -7.53 -15.46 -3.46
N ALA A 12 -8.39 -15.34 -2.45
CA ALA A 12 -9.10 -14.10 -2.14
C ALA A 12 -8.20 -12.98 -1.60
N GLY A 13 -7.21 -13.33 -0.75
CA GLY A 13 -6.30 -12.34 -0.15
C GLY A 13 -5.50 -11.55 -1.20
N PRO A 14 -4.82 -12.21 -2.16
CA PRO A 14 -4.13 -11.52 -3.24
C PRO A 14 -5.08 -10.71 -4.14
N LEU A 15 -6.27 -11.21 -4.43
CA LEU A 15 -7.27 -10.52 -5.27
C LEU A 15 -7.78 -9.23 -4.62
N LEU A 16 -8.11 -9.25 -3.32
CA LEU A 16 -8.48 -8.05 -2.58
C LEU A 16 -7.31 -7.08 -2.43
N ALA A 17 -6.09 -7.58 -2.25
CA ALA A 17 -4.91 -6.74 -2.20
C ALA A 17 -4.72 -5.98 -3.54
N TYR A 18 -4.88 -6.64 -4.69
CA TYR A 18 -4.81 -5.99 -6.00
C TYR A 18 -5.89 -4.93 -6.19
N GLU A 19 -7.11 -5.21 -5.74
CA GLU A 19 -8.22 -4.29 -5.86
C GLU A 19 -8.01 -3.02 -5.02
N VAL A 20 -7.65 -3.19 -3.74
CA VAL A 20 -7.37 -2.07 -2.85
C VAL A 20 -6.18 -1.26 -3.37
N LEU A 21 -5.12 -1.90 -3.85
CA LEU A 21 -3.93 -1.21 -4.35
C LEU A 21 -4.23 -0.42 -5.62
N THR A 22 -5.04 -0.96 -6.54
CA THR A 22 -5.39 -0.27 -7.79
C THR A 22 -6.42 0.84 -7.59
N ALA A 23 -7.46 0.61 -6.78
CA ALA A 23 -8.49 1.62 -6.51
C ALA A 23 -7.96 2.76 -5.63
N PHE A 24 -7.20 2.46 -4.58
CA PHE A 24 -6.55 3.46 -3.74
C PHE A 24 -5.57 4.33 -4.54
N PHE A 25 -4.78 3.72 -5.43
CA PHE A 25 -3.83 4.45 -6.26
C PHE A 25 -4.53 5.37 -7.26
N LEU A 26 -5.63 4.90 -7.87
CA LEU A 26 -6.48 5.71 -8.74
C LEU A 26 -7.07 6.89 -7.96
N GLU A 27 -7.63 6.64 -6.77
CA GLU A 27 -8.22 7.66 -5.91
C GLU A 27 -7.19 8.71 -5.47
N ALA A 28 -6.02 8.28 -4.99
CA ALA A 28 -4.94 9.16 -4.56
C ALA A 28 -4.42 10.05 -5.70
N THR A 29 -4.35 9.51 -6.91
CA THR A 29 -3.89 10.26 -8.10
C THR A 29 -4.87 11.38 -8.46
N PHE A 30 -6.17 11.07 -8.52
CA PHE A 30 -7.20 12.05 -8.92
C PHE A 30 -7.57 13.03 -7.79
N LEU A 31 -7.50 12.60 -6.53
CA LEU A 31 -7.59 13.52 -5.38
C LEU A 31 -6.43 14.51 -5.37
N GLY A 32 -5.22 14.10 -5.77
CA GLY A 32 -4.09 15.02 -5.94
C GLY A 32 -4.36 16.11 -6.99
N VAL A 33 -5.01 15.74 -8.10
CA VAL A 33 -5.44 16.70 -9.14
C VAL A 33 -6.49 17.67 -8.60
N MET A 34 -7.43 17.19 -7.78
CA MET A 34 -8.44 18.05 -7.16
C MET A 34 -7.87 19.01 -6.11
N LEU A 35 -6.97 18.51 -5.25
CA LEU A 35 -6.42 19.28 -4.13
C LEU A 35 -5.43 20.37 -4.60
N PHE A 36 -4.61 20.06 -5.61
CA PHE A 36 -3.54 20.96 -6.07
C PHE A 36 -3.81 21.60 -7.44
N GLY A 37 -4.90 21.23 -8.12
CA GLY A 37 -5.22 21.68 -9.48
C GLY A 37 -6.00 22.98 -9.59
N MET A 38 -6.37 23.63 -8.48
CA MET A 38 -7.33 24.75 -8.43
C MET A 38 -7.03 25.93 -9.39
N ASN A 39 -5.76 26.15 -9.75
CA ASN A 39 -5.32 27.18 -10.72
C ASN A 39 -4.42 26.63 -11.84
N ARG A 40 -4.25 25.30 -11.95
CA ARG A 40 -3.33 24.66 -12.92
C ARG A 40 -4.02 23.73 -13.92
N VAL A 41 -5.25 23.28 -13.65
CA VAL A 41 -6.02 22.41 -14.55
C VAL A 41 -7.40 23.01 -14.82
N PRO A 42 -7.90 22.90 -16.06
CA PRO A 42 -9.19 23.45 -16.46
C PRO A 42 -10.36 22.74 -15.77
N GLY A 43 -11.47 23.44 -15.55
CA GLY A 43 -12.60 22.97 -14.74
C GLY A 43 -13.20 21.61 -15.13
N TRP A 44 -13.19 21.26 -16.42
CA TRP A 44 -13.66 19.95 -16.89
C TRP A 44 -12.81 18.78 -16.37
N MET A 45 -11.51 19.01 -16.12
CA MET A 45 -10.61 17.99 -15.58
C MET A 45 -10.91 17.69 -14.10
N HIS A 46 -11.39 18.68 -13.35
CA HIS A 46 -11.84 18.47 -11.96
C HIS A 46 -13.11 17.61 -11.91
N VAL A 47 -14.06 17.83 -12.83
CA VAL A 47 -15.29 17.04 -12.90
C VAL A 47 -15.01 15.60 -13.34
N THR A 48 -14.15 15.40 -14.34
CA THR A 48 -13.75 14.05 -14.77
C THR A 48 -13.00 13.31 -13.65
N SER A 49 -12.12 14.02 -12.93
CA SER A 49 -11.44 13.45 -11.74
C SER A 49 -12.45 13.07 -10.65
N ALA A 50 -13.50 13.88 -10.45
CA ALA A 50 -14.54 13.62 -9.44
C ALA A 50 -15.34 12.36 -9.75
N VAL A 51 -15.73 12.21 -11.00
CA VAL A 51 -16.49 11.05 -11.46
C VAL A 51 -15.64 9.78 -11.37
N LEU A 52 -14.36 9.84 -11.74
CA LEU A 52 -13.45 8.70 -11.63
C LEU A 52 -13.18 8.29 -10.18
N VAL A 53 -13.02 9.26 -9.27
CA VAL A 53 -12.89 9.02 -7.82
C VAL A 53 -14.16 8.40 -7.25
N ALA A 54 -15.33 8.96 -7.58
CA ALA A 54 -16.62 8.44 -7.13
C ALA A 54 -16.90 7.02 -7.67
N ALA A 55 -16.53 6.74 -8.91
CA ALA A 55 -16.65 5.41 -9.49
C ALA A 55 -15.67 4.41 -8.84
N GLY A 56 -14.42 4.81 -8.61
CA GLY A 56 -13.41 3.97 -7.95
C GLY A 56 -13.81 3.58 -6.52
N THR A 57 -14.25 4.54 -5.72
CA THR A 57 -14.74 4.31 -4.35
C THR A 57 -15.99 3.42 -4.33
N SER A 58 -16.93 3.63 -5.27
CA SER A 58 -18.15 2.81 -5.37
C SER A 58 -17.85 1.37 -5.77
N LEU A 59 -16.90 1.15 -6.69
CA LEU A 59 -16.50 -0.19 -7.11
C LEU A 59 -15.80 -0.91 -5.96
N SER A 60 -14.88 -0.25 -5.26
CA SER A 60 -14.20 -0.83 -4.09
C SER A 60 -15.14 -1.17 -2.95
N ALA A 61 -16.08 -0.28 -2.64
CA ALA A 61 -17.11 -0.58 -1.66
C ALA A 61 -17.93 -1.82 -2.06
N PHE A 62 -18.29 -1.94 -3.34
CA PHE A 62 -19.06 -3.08 -3.84
C PHE A 62 -18.34 -4.43 -3.69
N TRP A 63 -17.05 -4.51 -4.02
CA TRP A 63 -16.29 -5.75 -3.91
C TRP A 63 -15.95 -6.13 -2.47
N ILE A 64 -15.63 -5.15 -1.63
CA ILE A 64 -15.42 -5.36 -0.19
C ILE A 64 -16.71 -5.92 0.44
N LEU A 65 -17.86 -5.30 0.17
CA LEU A 65 -19.17 -5.78 0.65
C LEU A 65 -19.53 -7.16 0.10
N LYS A 66 -19.15 -7.48 -1.14
CA LYS A 66 -19.38 -8.81 -1.72
C LYS A 66 -18.55 -9.90 -1.09
N HIS A 67 -17.38 -9.56 -0.54
CA HIS A 67 -16.52 -10.53 0.12
C HIS A 67 -16.92 -10.78 1.58
N ASP A 68 -17.69 -9.88 2.19
CA ASP A 68 -17.91 -9.84 3.63
C ASP A 68 -19.37 -9.51 4.02
N ALA A 69 -20.34 -10.07 3.30
CA ALA A 69 -21.77 -9.83 3.55
C ALA A 69 -22.27 -10.42 4.89
N ASP A 70 -21.55 -11.39 5.45
CA ASP A 70 -21.89 -12.09 6.71
C ASP A 70 -20.82 -11.91 7.80
N ALA A 71 -19.89 -10.94 7.65
CA ALA A 71 -18.93 -10.63 8.71
C ALA A 71 -19.67 -10.11 9.93
N GLU A 72 -19.70 -10.92 10.99
CA GLU A 72 -20.05 -10.46 12.32
C GLU A 72 -19.09 -9.31 12.67
N LEU A 73 -19.65 -8.10 12.87
CA LEU A 73 -18.92 -6.92 13.35
C LEU A 73 -18.34 -7.24 14.73
N LYS A 74 -17.17 -7.88 14.73
CA LYS A 74 -16.42 -8.14 15.94
C LYS A 74 -15.94 -6.79 16.45
N GLY A 75 -16.55 -6.36 17.55
CA GLY A 75 -16.23 -5.11 18.23
C GLY A 75 -14.73 -5.03 18.58
N ILE A 76 -14.27 -3.81 18.85
CA ILE A 76 -12.86 -3.46 19.12
C ILE A 76 -12.24 -4.32 20.23
N ASP A 77 -13.05 -4.95 21.07
CA ASP A 77 -12.63 -5.85 22.14
C ASP A 77 -12.11 -7.22 21.64
N ALA A 78 -12.42 -7.62 20.41
CA ALA A 78 -11.96 -8.87 19.80
C ALA A 78 -10.64 -8.72 19.00
N LEU A 79 -10.14 -7.49 18.82
CA LEU A 79 -8.98 -7.18 17.98
C LEU A 79 -7.62 -7.33 18.68
N ALA A 80 -7.57 -7.26 20.02
CA ALA A 80 -6.48 -7.75 20.88
C ALA A 80 -6.70 -7.17 22.29
N PRO A 81 -6.62 -7.97 23.37
CA PRO A 81 -6.42 -7.43 24.73
C PRO A 81 -5.13 -6.61 24.86
N ASP A 82 -4.23 -6.71 23.87
CA ASP A 82 -2.85 -6.22 23.89
C ASP A 82 -2.55 -5.41 22.61
N ALA A 83 -3.26 -4.29 22.44
CA ALA A 83 -3.02 -3.41 21.31
C ALA A 83 -1.57 -2.86 21.37
N PRO A 84 -0.77 -2.95 20.29
CA PRO A 84 0.57 -2.39 20.27
C PRO A 84 0.50 -0.87 20.57
N PRO A 85 1.40 -0.33 21.40
CA PRO A 85 1.33 1.07 21.80
C PRO A 85 1.43 1.96 20.56
N VAL A 86 0.33 2.65 20.23
CA VAL A 86 0.26 3.58 19.09
C VAL A 86 0.81 4.96 19.41
N ALA A 87 1.05 5.25 20.70
CA ALA A 87 1.56 6.53 21.17
C ALA A 87 2.95 6.88 20.59
N PRO A 88 3.94 5.96 20.50
CA PRO A 88 5.22 6.25 19.84
C PRO A 88 5.05 6.69 18.39
N VAL A 89 4.18 6.03 17.61
CA VAL A 89 3.93 6.40 16.20
C VAL A 89 3.22 7.75 16.11
N PHE A 90 2.21 7.96 16.98
CA PHE A 90 1.47 9.22 17.04
C PHE A 90 2.38 10.41 17.37
N PHE A 91 3.22 10.30 18.40
CA PHE A 91 4.11 11.39 18.78
C PHE A 91 5.30 11.54 17.82
N ALA A 92 5.84 10.46 17.27
CA ALA A 92 6.88 10.53 16.23
C ALA A 92 6.37 11.27 14.98
N PHE A 93 5.16 10.96 14.51
CA PHE A 93 4.53 11.66 13.40
C PHE A 93 4.35 13.16 13.70
N ARG A 94 3.88 13.50 14.90
CA ARG A 94 3.68 14.91 15.29
C ARG A 94 4.98 15.68 15.42
N VAL A 95 6.04 15.05 15.92
CA VAL A 95 7.38 15.66 15.97
C VAL A 95 7.92 15.89 14.57
N MET A 96 7.79 14.90 13.67
CA MET A 96 8.18 15.04 12.26
C MET A 96 7.45 16.23 11.60
N VAL A 97 6.13 16.30 11.75
CA VAL A 97 5.32 17.39 11.18
C VAL A 97 5.68 18.74 11.82
N GLY A 98 5.90 18.80 13.14
CA GLY A 98 6.30 20.02 13.85
C GLY A 98 7.65 20.55 13.38
N ILE A 99 8.62 19.67 13.11
CA ILE A 99 9.92 20.04 12.56
C ILE A 99 9.77 20.63 11.15
N VAL A 100 9.02 19.97 10.26
CA VAL A 100 8.86 20.44 8.87
C VAL A 100 8.01 21.69 8.75
N ALA A 101 6.98 21.85 9.58
CA ALA A 101 6.08 23.00 9.53
C ALA A 101 6.64 24.24 10.26
N GLY A 102 7.39 24.01 11.34
CA GLY A 102 7.80 25.06 12.28
C GLY A 102 9.29 25.37 12.33
N VAL A 103 10.18 24.40 12.07
CA VAL A 103 11.64 24.56 12.30
C VAL A 103 12.42 24.67 10.99
N LEU A 104 12.18 23.77 10.04
CA LEU A 104 12.87 23.76 8.76
C LEU A 104 11.87 23.50 7.64
N ARG A 105 11.34 24.58 7.07
CA ARG A 105 10.40 24.44 5.96
C ARG A 105 11.14 23.93 4.74
N THR A 106 10.48 23.11 3.94
CA THR A 106 11.03 22.60 2.67
C THR A 106 11.48 23.74 1.76
N ALA A 107 10.81 24.89 1.83
CA ALA A 107 11.18 26.10 1.09
C ALA A 107 12.53 26.72 1.54
N GLU A 108 12.88 26.60 2.82
CA GLU A 108 14.11 27.16 3.40
C GLU A 108 15.31 26.21 3.20
N ALA A 109 15.05 24.90 3.20
CA ALA A 109 16.07 23.86 2.96
C ALA A 109 16.62 23.86 1.52
N VAL A 110 15.90 24.46 0.56
CA VAL A 110 16.24 24.49 -0.87
C VAL A 110 17.23 25.64 -1.23
N GLY A 111 17.68 26.39 -0.22
CA GLY A 111 18.53 27.60 -0.30
C GLY A 111 19.38 27.75 -1.57
N THR A 112 18.98 28.72 -2.41
CA THR A 112 19.70 29.25 -3.59
C THR A 112 20.02 28.27 -4.73
N ILE A 113 19.54 27.02 -4.68
CA ILE A 113 19.81 26.04 -5.73
C ILE A 113 18.96 26.38 -6.97
N SER A 114 19.62 26.58 -8.11
CA SER A 114 18.96 26.75 -9.41
C SER A 114 17.93 25.65 -9.66
N GLY A 115 16.74 26.02 -10.18
CA GLY A 115 15.66 25.07 -10.50
C GLY A 115 16.10 23.91 -11.39
N ALA A 116 17.13 24.11 -12.22
CA ALA A 116 17.72 23.05 -13.04
C ALA A 116 18.43 21.97 -12.20
N LYS A 117 19.10 22.33 -11.10
CA LYS A 117 19.76 21.37 -10.19
C LYS A 117 18.74 20.59 -9.36
N LEU A 118 17.63 21.22 -8.97
CA LEU A 118 16.50 20.56 -8.31
C LEU A 118 15.79 19.59 -9.25
N GLY A 119 15.60 19.99 -10.51
CA GLY A 119 15.04 19.11 -11.54
C GLY A 119 15.93 17.91 -11.81
N ALA A 120 17.25 18.10 -11.84
CA ALA A 120 18.22 17.02 -12.02
C ALA A 120 18.22 16.04 -10.83
N SER A 121 18.19 16.53 -9.58
CA SER A 121 18.14 15.66 -8.40
C SER A 121 16.82 14.90 -8.28
N LEU A 122 15.68 15.55 -8.58
CA LEU A 122 14.37 14.91 -8.65
C LEU A 122 14.34 13.81 -9.72
N THR A 123 14.91 14.08 -10.90
CA THR A 123 14.99 13.10 -12.00
C THR A 123 15.83 11.90 -11.60
N GLY A 124 17.00 12.13 -10.97
CA GLY A 124 17.84 11.06 -10.44
C GLY A 124 17.12 10.22 -9.38
N TYR A 125 16.43 10.87 -8.44
CA TYR A 125 15.64 10.21 -7.41
C TYR A 125 14.55 9.32 -8.01
N LEU A 126 13.74 9.85 -8.94
CA LEU A 126 12.66 9.09 -9.60
C LEU A 126 13.21 7.89 -10.40
N LEU A 127 14.36 8.06 -11.06
CA LEU A 127 14.99 7.00 -11.83
C LEU A 127 15.50 5.86 -10.92
N THR A 128 16.17 6.19 -9.82
CA THR A 128 16.61 5.21 -8.83
C THR A 128 15.43 4.47 -8.19
N TYR A 129 14.36 5.19 -7.82
CA TYR A 129 13.17 4.57 -7.23
C TYR A 129 12.44 3.66 -8.23
N THR A 130 12.33 4.08 -9.49
CA THR A 130 11.72 3.25 -10.54
C THR A 130 12.52 1.98 -10.77
N LEU A 131 13.86 2.09 -10.81
CA LEU A 131 14.76 0.94 -10.96
C LEU A 131 14.64 -0.02 -9.76
N MET A 132 14.65 0.52 -8.54
CA MET A 132 14.47 -0.29 -7.32
C MET A 132 13.10 -0.95 -7.28
N LEU A 133 12.05 -0.27 -7.71
CA LEU A 133 10.68 -0.80 -7.76
C LEU A 133 10.57 -1.94 -8.77
N VAL A 134 11.16 -1.81 -9.96
CA VAL A 134 11.24 -2.90 -10.95
C VAL A 134 12.05 -4.07 -10.40
N ALA A 135 13.23 -3.81 -9.81
CA ALA A 135 14.04 -4.85 -9.19
C ALA A 135 13.28 -5.58 -8.07
N TYR A 136 12.53 -4.85 -7.25
CA TYR A 136 11.67 -5.41 -6.21
C TYR A 136 10.56 -6.29 -6.79
N MET A 137 9.86 -5.83 -7.83
CA MET A 137 8.83 -6.63 -8.52
C MET A 137 9.42 -7.91 -9.14
N VAL A 138 10.61 -7.82 -9.73
CA VAL A 138 11.33 -8.99 -10.27
C VAL A 138 11.75 -9.96 -9.16
N VAL A 139 12.24 -9.45 -8.03
CA VAL A 139 12.61 -10.30 -6.89
C VAL A 139 11.39 -10.97 -6.29
N LEU A 140 10.27 -10.27 -6.12
CA LEU A 140 9.04 -10.85 -5.60
C LEU A 140 8.50 -11.93 -6.53
N THR A 141 8.51 -11.71 -7.84
CA THR A 141 8.09 -12.73 -8.82
C THR A 141 9.06 -13.93 -8.86
N HIS A 142 10.36 -13.69 -8.70
CA HIS A 142 11.37 -14.74 -8.60
C HIS A 142 11.22 -15.59 -7.32
N LEU A 143 10.94 -14.95 -6.18
CA LEU A 143 10.74 -15.61 -4.89
C LEU A 143 9.37 -16.30 -4.81
N ALA A 144 8.32 -15.69 -5.37
CA ALA A 144 7.00 -16.32 -5.49
C ALA A 144 7.05 -17.61 -6.32
N GLY A 145 7.90 -17.66 -7.35
CA GLY A 145 8.15 -18.89 -8.12
C GLY A 145 8.91 -19.98 -7.34
N LYS A 146 9.62 -19.62 -6.26
CA LYS A 146 10.39 -20.55 -5.41
C LYS A 146 9.71 -20.85 -4.05
N GLY A 147 8.59 -20.19 -3.75
CA GLY A 147 7.88 -20.31 -2.48
C GLY A 147 7.09 -21.61 -2.28
N SER A 148 7.01 -22.48 -3.27
CA SER A 148 6.14 -23.67 -3.23
C SER A 148 6.87 -24.99 -2.93
N ALA A 149 8.19 -24.99 -2.75
CA ALA A 149 9.00 -26.22 -2.75
C ALA A 149 9.67 -26.57 -1.40
N ARG A 150 9.43 -25.84 -0.31
CA ARG A 150 10.18 -26.09 0.95
C ARG A 150 9.40 -26.07 2.26
N GLU A 151 8.11 -26.31 2.22
CA GLU A 151 7.35 -26.67 3.43
C GLU A 151 6.57 -27.97 3.19
N ASP A 152 7.29 -29.09 3.15
CA ASP A 152 6.69 -30.32 3.69
C ASP A 152 7.49 -30.76 4.94
N PRO A 153 7.09 -30.30 6.13
CA PRO A 153 7.65 -30.77 7.40
C PRO A 153 7.53 -32.30 7.55
N ARG A 154 6.59 -32.95 6.85
CA ARG A 154 6.43 -34.40 6.88
C ARG A 154 7.47 -35.11 6.04
N ALA A 155 7.99 -34.50 4.97
CA ALA A 155 9.07 -35.12 4.18
C ALA A 155 10.36 -35.27 5.01
N ALA A 156 10.65 -34.30 5.88
CA ALA A 156 11.80 -34.37 6.80
C ALA A 156 11.60 -35.39 7.93
N VAL A 157 10.38 -35.52 8.47
CA VAL A 157 10.05 -36.50 9.51
C VAL A 157 10.04 -37.93 8.93
N MET A 158 9.43 -38.14 7.76
CA MET A 158 9.38 -39.44 7.09
C MET A 158 10.76 -39.90 6.61
N ALA A 159 11.64 -38.97 6.20
CA ALA A 159 13.03 -39.29 5.87
C ALA A 159 13.86 -39.69 7.11
N GLY A 160 13.55 -39.11 8.28
CA GLY A 160 14.16 -39.50 9.55
C GLY A 160 13.66 -40.84 10.10
N GLU A 161 12.41 -41.19 9.83
CA GLU A 161 11.79 -42.49 10.21
C GLU A 161 12.25 -43.65 9.31
N MET A 162 12.53 -43.38 8.03
CA MET A 162 13.05 -44.38 7.08
C MET A 162 14.56 -44.68 7.25
N ALA A 163 15.27 -43.87 8.03
CA ALA A 163 16.71 -43.99 8.27
C ALA A 163 17.07 -44.63 9.64
N ARG A 164 16.07 -45.14 10.37
CA ARG A 164 16.21 -45.93 11.60
C ARG A 164 15.68 -47.34 11.39
#